data_AF-A0A9N9FMG9-F1
#
_entry.id   AF-A0A9N9FMG9-F1
#
_cell.length_a   1.000
_cell.length_b   1.000
_cell.length_c   1.000
_cell.angle_alpha   90.00
_cell.angle_beta   90.00
_cell.angle_gamma   90.00
#
_symmetry.space_group_name_H-M   'P 1'
#
loop_
_entity.id
_entity.type
_entity.pdbx_description
1 polymer ?
#
loop_
_entity_poly.entity_id
_entity_poly.type
_entity_poly.pdbx_seq_one_letter_code
_entity_poly.pdbx_strand_id
1 'polypeptide(L)'
;MIKKLKQPYGKLVFGGGGSGDRYGWMIILRVDAMVDINAARGPRKHLKRLNAPSHWMLDKLTGTYAPRPSPGPHKLRECLPLVIFLRNRLKYALNKKEVMSIVMQRLIKVDGKVRTDPTFPAGFMDVITIERTGENFRLIYDTKGRFTIHRITDDEAKYKLAKVKRVQVGKKGIPFMVTHDGRTYRYPDPKISVNDTIKVDLETNKVTDNIKFDVGNLAMVTGGRNMGRVGVIEHRERHIGGFDLIHLKDSVGHQFATRIGNVFVIGEGSRPYVSLPRGKGVKLSIAEERDKRRAAAAAAAASH
;
A
#
# COMPACT_ATOMS: atom_id res chain seq x y z
N MET A 1 -40.66 3.18 28.42
CA MET A 1 -41.99 2.96 27.83
C MET A 1 -41.91 3.12 26.31
N ILE A 2 -42.32 2.07 25.61
CA ILE A 2 -42.05 1.78 24.19
C ILE A 2 -42.84 2.73 23.27
N LYS A 3 -42.14 3.42 22.36
CA LYS A 3 -42.74 4.09 21.20
C LYS A 3 -43.15 3.03 20.18
N LYS A 4 -44.47 2.85 20.01
CA LYS A 4 -45.12 2.02 18.98
C LYS A 4 -44.68 2.47 17.58
N LEU A 5 -44.01 1.59 16.85
CA LEU A 5 -43.79 1.72 15.41
C LEU A 5 -45.07 1.29 14.67
N LYS A 6 -45.39 2.13 13.68
CA LYS A 6 -46.59 2.17 12.85
C LYS A 6 -46.59 0.99 11.86
N GLN A 7 -47.66 0.19 11.85
CA GLN A 7 -47.93 -0.79 10.78
C GLN A 7 -48.32 -0.06 9.48
N PRO A 8 -47.90 -0.55 8.28
CA PRO A 8 -48.46 -0.09 7.03
C PRO A 8 -49.60 -1.01 6.56
N TYR A 9 -50.76 -0.38 6.37
CA TYR A 9 -51.74 -0.52 5.29
C TYR A 9 -52.10 -1.90 4.71
N GLY A 10 -53.42 -2.15 4.69
CA GLY A 10 -54.06 -3.08 3.75
C GLY A 10 -55.44 -3.55 4.21
N LYS A 11 -56.47 -2.68 4.13
CA LYS A 11 -57.89 -3.09 4.26
C LYS A 11 -58.26 -3.99 3.07
N LEU A 12 -58.72 -5.21 3.34
CA LEU A 12 -59.46 -6.04 2.38
C LEU A 12 -60.90 -6.14 2.85
N VAL A 13 -61.80 -5.56 2.05
CA VAL A 13 -63.26 -5.67 2.18
C VAL A 13 -63.67 -6.96 1.47
N PHE A 14 -64.39 -7.85 2.15
CA PHE A 14 -65.06 -8.99 1.51
C PHE A 14 -66.57 -8.85 1.74
N GLY A 15 -67.29 -8.53 0.66
CA GLY A 15 -68.74 -8.68 0.56
C GLY A 15 -69.08 -10.15 0.30
N GLY A 16 -70.10 -10.64 0.98
CA GLY A 16 -70.59 -12.02 0.87
C GLY A 16 -71.49 -12.24 -0.35
N GLY A 17 -71.54 -13.49 -0.80
CA GLY A 17 -72.56 -13.99 -1.71
C GLY A 17 -72.20 -15.32 -2.38
N GLY A 18 -72.91 -16.39 -2.00
CA GLY A 18 -73.37 -17.41 -2.96
C GLY A 18 -72.48 -18.63 -3.22
N SER A 19 -72.81 -19.72 -2.51
CA SER A 19 -72.83 -21.14 -2.93
C SER A 19 -72.30 -21.55 -4.31
N GLY A 20 -71.33 -22.47 -4.33
CA GLY A 20 -71.03 -23.33 -5.48
C GLY A 20 -69.61 -23.90 -5.43
N ASP A 21 -69.50 -25.24 -5.42
CA ASP A 21 -68.31 -26.05 -5.73
C ASP A 21 -67.14 -26.12 -4.73
N ARG A 22 -67.20 -27.20 -3.92
CA ARG A 22 -66.13 -27.73 -3.08
C ARG A 22 -65.23 -28.68 -3.87
N TYR A 23 -64.25 -28.22 -4.66
CA TYR A 23 -63.06 -29.02 -5.02
C TYR A 23 -61.94 -28.09 -5.46
N GLY A 24 -60.89 -27.94 -4.64
CA GLY A 24 -59.72 -27.14 -4.98
C GLY A 24 -58.86 -26.91 -3.76
N TRP A 25 -58.00 -27.87 -3.46
CA TRP A 25 -57.07 -27.83 -2.35
C TRP A 25 -56.19 -26.57 -2.41
N MET A 26 -56.41 -25.73 -1.40
CA MET A 26 -55.47 -24.76 -0.86
C MET A 26 -54.13 -25.45 -0.56
N ILE A 27 -53.07 -25.05 -1.25
CA ILE A 27 -51.68 -24.84 -0.76
C ILE A 27 -50.93 -24.19 -1.94
N ILE A 28 -50.99 -22.86 -1.98
CA ILE A 28 -50.12 -22.01 -2.78
C ILE A 28 -49.19 -21.32 -1.77
N LEU A 29 -47.89 -21.39 -2.05
CA LEU A 29 -46.77 -20.67 -1.42
C LEU A 29 -46.27 -21.19 -0.07
N ARG A 30 -45.46 -22.25 -0.13
CA ARG A 30 -44.24 -22.33 0.67
C ARG A 30 -43.05 -22.54 -0.26
N VAL A 31 -42.79 -21.51 -1.09
CA VAL A 31 -41.41 -21.30 -1.54
C VAL A 31 -40.73 -20.73 -0.32
N ASP A 32 -40.05 -21.61 0.41
CA ASP A 32 -39.13 -21.24 1.46
C ASP A 32 -38.33 -20.05 0.98
N ALA A 33 -38.44 -18.96 1.72
CA ALA A 33 -37.52 -17.86 1.64
C ALA A 33 -36.12 -18.50 1.75
N MET A 34 -35.47 -18.63 0.61
CA MET A 34 -34.04 -18.85 0.49
C MET A 34 -33.42 -17.61 1.14
N VAL A 35 -33.29 -17.68 2.47
CA VAL A 35 -32.61 -16.69 3.28
C VAL A 35 -31.26 -16.50 2.61
N ASP A 36 -31.00 -15.30 2.12
CA ASP A 36 -29.68 -14.91 1.65
C ASP A 36 -28.65 -15.24 2.76
N ILE A 37 -27.97 -16.38 2.62
CA ILE A 37 -26.84 -16.83 3.48
C ILE A 37 -25.62 -15.89 3.34
N ASN A 38 -25.75 -14.82 2.55
CA ASN A 38 -24.69 -13.85 2.31
C ASN A 38 -24.69 -12.67 3.31
N ALA A 39 -25.08 -12.90 4.56
CA ALA A 39 -24.80 -11.96 5.63
C ALA A 39 -23.29 -11.98 5.93
N ALA A 40 -22.54 -11.02 5.41
CA ALA A 40 -21.13 -10.83 5.73
C ALA A 40 -20.96 -10.49 7.22
N ARG A 41 -20.66 -11.50 8.05
CA ARG A 41 -20.46 -11.36 9.50
C ARG A 41 -19.01 -11.01 9.82
N GLY A 42 -18.73 -9.71 10.06
CA GLY A 42 -17.50 -9.23 10.67
C GLY A 42 -16.23 -9.22 9.80
N PRO A 43 -15.06 -8.90 10.39
CA PRO A 43 -13.81 -8.74 9.66
C PRO A 43 -13.31 -10.08 9.10
N ARG A 44 -13.00 -10.10 7.80
CA ARG A 44 -12.43 -11.28 7.13
C ARG A 44 -11.02 -11.57 7.67
N LYS A 45 -10.81 -12.77 8.22
CA LYS A 45 -9.51 -13.23 8.74
C LYS A 45 -8.62 -13.90 7.69
N HIS A 46 -9.20 -14.36 6.58
CA HIS A 46 -8.49 -15.10 5.53
C HIS A 46 -8.34 -14.27 4.26
N LEU A 47 -7.25 -14.52 3.52
CA LEU A 47 -7.01 -13.96 2.19
C LEU A 47 -6.74 -15.10 1.21
N LYS A 48 -7.58 -15.24 0.19
CA LYS A 48 -7.37 -16.21 -0.90
C LYS A 48 -6.18 -15.77 -1.75
N ARG A 49 -5.39 -16.74 -2.21
CA ARG A 49 -4.15 -16.48 -2.94
C ARG A 49 -4.37 -15.73 -4.24
N LEU A 50 -5.41 -16.09 -5.00
CA LEU A 50 -5.79 -15.41 -6.23
C LEU A 50 -6.24 -13.96 -6.02
N ASN A 51 -6.72 -13.61 -4.82
CA ASN A 51 -7.12 -12.26 -4.45
C ASN A 51 -6.00 -11.48 -3.73
N ALA A 52 -4.81 -12.07 -3.63
CA ALA A 52 -3.66 -11.35 -3.08
C ALA A 52 -3.20 -10.26 -4.06
N PRO A 53 -2.57 -9.18 -3.58
CA PRO A 53 -1.98 -8.18 -4.45
C PRO A 53 -0.97 -8.79 -5.43
N SER A 54 -1.13 -8.50 -6.73
CA SER A 54 -0.30 -9.06 -7.81
C SER A 54 1.19 -8.75 -7.64
N HIS A 55 1.51 -7.59 -7.05
CA HIS A 55 2.88 -7.15 -6.82
C HIS A 55 3.64 -8.00 -5.79
N TRP A 56 2.97 -8.89 -5.03
CA TRP A 56 3.63 -9.87 -4.16
C TRP A 56 4.31 -11.01 -4.94
N MET A 57 3.90 -11.23 -6.19
CA MET A 57 4.40 -12.31 -7.04
C MET A 57 4.24 -13.70 -6.39
N LEU A 58 3.06 -13.96 -5.84
CA LEU A 58 2.69 -15.31 -5.40
C LEU A 58 2.28 -16.14 -6.62
N ASP A 59 2.76 -17.37 -6.69
CA ASP A 59 2.33 -18.35 -7.68
C ASP A 59 0.86 -18.78 -7.44
N LYS A 60 0.26 -19.48 -8.39
CA LYS A 60 -1.15 -19.90 -8.31
C LYS A 60 -1.35 -21.29 -7.67
N LEU A 61 -0.32 -22.14 -7.63
CA LEU A 61 -0.48 -23.59 -7.47
C LEU A 61 -0.07 -24.11 -6.08
N THR A 62 0.91 -23.49 -5.43
CA THR A 62 1.50 -24.00 -4.17
C THR A 62 0.54 -23.89 -2.96
N GLY A 63 -0.63 -23.26 -3.12
CA GLY A 63 -1.67 -23.34 -2.09
C GLY A 63 -2.85 -22.40 -2.29
N THR A 64 -3.91 -22.62 -1.52
CA THR A 64 -5.18 -21.89 -1.66
C THR A 64 -5.18 -20.49 -1.03
N TYR A 65 -4.38 -20.30 0.02
CA TYR A 65 -4.36 -19.07 0.81
C TYR A 65 -3.05 -18.30 0.64
N ALA A 66 -3.15 -16.98 0.77
CA ALA A 66 -2.01 -16.07 0.90
C ALA A 66 -1.90 -15.58 2.36
N PRO A 67 -0.70 -15.18 2.80
CA PRO A 67 -0.54 -14.48 4.06
C PRO A 67 -1.41 -13.23 4.07
N ARG A 68 -2.33 -13.14 5.04
CA ARG A 68 -3.09 -11.91 5.27
C ARG A 68 -2.25 -10.99 6.14
N PRO A 69 -1.92 -9.77 5.71
CA PRO A 69 -1.19 -8.82 6.54
C PRO A 69 -2.02 -8.44 7.76
N SER A 70 -1.36 -8.30 8.90
CA SER A 70 -1.97 -7.74 10.11
C SER A 70 -2.36 -6.28 9.87
N PRO A 71 -3.41 -5.76 10.54
CA PRO A 71 -3.65 -4.32 10.57
C PRO A 71 -2.44 -3.60 11.19
N GLY A 72 -1.88 -2.63 10.47
CA GLY A 72 -0.65 -1.95 10.87
C GLY A 72 -0.45 -0.63 10.12
N PRO A 73 0.79 -0.13 10.03
CA PRO A 73 1.12 1.16 9.44
C PRO A 73 0.59 1.35 8.01
N HIS A 74 0.72 0.32 7.18
CA HIS A 74 0.43 0.39 5.74
C HIS A 74 -0.83 -0.40 5.37
N LYS A 75 -1.52 0.03 4.30
CA LYS A 75 -2.72 -0.65 3.80
C LYS A 75 -2.37 -2.01 3.20
N LEU A 76 -3.32 -2.95 3.25
CA LEU A 76 -3.16 -4.32 2.71
C LEU A 76 -2.67 -4.39 1.26
N ARG A 77 -3.11 -3.47 0.40
CA ARG A 77 -2.73 -3.41 -1.03
C ARG A 77 -1.45 -2.59 -1.29
N GLU A 78 -0.88 -1.97 -0.27
CA GLU A 78 0.28 -1.07 -0.34
C GLU A 78 1.38 -1.53 0.63
N CYS A 79 1.40 -2.83 0.98
CA CYS A 79 2.36 -3.39 1.91
C CYS A 79 2.89 -4.76 1.44
N LEU A 80 3.98 -5.20 2.04
CA LEU A 80 4.62 -6.49 1.88
C LEU A 80 4.76 -7.15 3.26
N PRO A 81 4.03 -8.24 3.53
CA PRO A 81 4.21 -9.02 4.76
C PRO A 81 5.63 -9.55 4.93
N LEU A 82 6.15 -9.54 6.18
CA LEU A 82 7.50 -10.05 6.48
C LEU A 82 7.73 -11.50 6.02
N VAL A 83 6.71 -12.35 6.09
CA VAL A 83 6.76 -13.72 5.56
C VAL A 83 7.04 -13.78 4.06
N ILE A 84 6.51 -12.84 3.27
CA ILE A 84 6.78 -12.77 1.83
C ILE A 84 8.17 -12.19 1.59
N PHE A 85 8.58 -11.20 2.38
CA PHE A 85 9.92 -10.61 2.32
C PHE A 85 11.02 -11.67 2.56
N LEU A 86 10.95 -12.42 3.66
CA LEU A 86 11.97 -13.41 4.03
C LEU A 86 11.98 -14.64 3.11
N ARG A 87 10.79 -15.20 2.82
CA ARG A 87 10.67 -16.46 2.08
C ARG A 87 10.74 -16.27 0.57
N ASN A 88 9.95 -15.36 0.02
CA ASN A 88 9.78 -15.25 -1.43
C ASN A 88 10.84 -14.36 -2.08
N ARG A 89 11.31 -13.32 -1.38
CA ARG A 89 12.23 -12.34 -1.94
C ARG A 89 13.69 -12.57 -1.54
N LEU A 90 14.00 -12.63 -0.24
CA LEU A 90 15.38 -12.89 0.24
C LEU A 90 15.78 -14.37 0.17
N LYS A 91 14.81 -15.29 0.17
CA LYS A 91 15.03 -16.75 0.17
C LYS A 91 15.78 -17.27 1.42
N TYR A 92 15.68 -16.56 2.55
CA TYR A 92 16.26 -17.01 3.84
C TYR A 92 15.45 -18.12 4.52
N ALA A 93 14.20 -18.28 4.11
CA ALA A 93 13.34 -19.36 4.55
C ALA A 93 12.68 -20.02 3.34
N LEU A 94 12.40 -21.31 3.45
CA LEU A 94 11.65 -22.10 2.48
C LEU A 94 10.18 -22.21 2.87
N ASN A 95 9.89 -22.32 4.17
CA ASN A 95 8.53 -22.51 4.70
C ASN A 95 8.13 -21.42 5.71
N LYS A 96 6.86 -21.42 6.14
CA LYS A 96 6.35 -20.44 7.12
C LYS A 96 6.88 -20.71 8.54
N LYS A 97 7.21 -21.96 8.89
CA LYS A 97 7.71 -22.34 10.22
C LYS A 97 9.09 -21.72 10.47
N GLU A 98 9.98 -21.79 9.49
CA GLU A 98 11.30 -21.15 9.52
C GLU A 98 11.22 -19.63 9.65
N VAL A 99 10.33 -18.99 8.89
CA VAL A 99 10.05 -17.55 9.04
C VAL A 99 9.66 -17.22 10.48
N MET A 100 8.77 -18.04 11.08
CA MET A 100 8.34 -17.84 12.46
C MET A 100 9.52 -18.00 13.42
N SER A 101 10.38 -18.99 13.23
CA SER A 101 11.59 -19.16 14.04
C SER A 101 12.55 -17.96 13.94
N ILE A 102 12.81 -17.45 12.74
CA ILE A 102 13.69 -16.27 12.53
C ILE A 102 13.13 -15.04 13.24
N VAL A 103 11.83 -14.79 13.07
CA VAL A 103 11.14 -13.63 13.63
C VAL A 103 11.05 -13.71 15.16
N MET A 104 10.85 -14.91 15.73
CA MET A 104 10.80 -15.13 17.18
C MET A 104 12.15 -14.99 17.87
N GLN A 105 13.26 -15.21 17.15
CA GLN A 105 14.61 -14.89 17.63
C GLN A 105 14.88 -13.38 17.75
N ARG A 106 13.92 -12.51 17.39
CA ARG A 106 14.01 -11.05 17.52
C ARG A 106 15.11 -10.39 16.67
N LEU A 107 15.60 -11.10 15.65
CA LEU A 107 16.68 -10.65 14.76
C LEU A 107 16.26 -9.58 13.74
N ILE A 108 14.96 -9.42 13.52
CA ILE A 108 14.40 -8.55 12.49
C ILE A 108 13.83 -7.30 13.13
N LYS A 109 14.39 -6.16 12.71
CA LYS A 109 13.91 -4.82 13.07
C LYS A 109 13.27 -4.17 11.86
N VAL A 110 12.10 -3.57 12.07
CA VAL A 110 11.46 -2.69 11.08
C VAL A 110 11.39 -1.31 11.69
N ASP A 111 11.98 -0.34 11.00
CA ASP A 111 12.19 1.03 11.46
C ASP A 111 12.84 1.12 12.86
N GLY A 112 13.89 0.33 13.09
CA GLY A 112 14.61 0.26 14.36
C GLY A 112 13.90 -0.53 15.48
N LYS A 113 12.64 -0.93 15.30
CA LYS A 113 11.87 -1.70 16.30
C LYS A 113 11.81 -3.17 15.94
N VAL A 114 12.12 -4.03 16.91
CA VAL A 114 12.00 -5.49 16.75
C VAL A 114 10.54 -5.85 16.47
N ARG A 115 10.29 -6.61 15.40
CA ARG A 115 8.95 -7.11 15.06
C ARG A 115 8.92 -8.63 15.12
N THR A 116 8.03 -9.16 15.95
CA THR A 116 7.81 -10.60 16.14
C THR A 116 6.61 -11.15 15.37
N ASP A 117 5.87 -10.30 14.66
CA ASP A 117 4.74 -10.72 13.82
C ASP A 117 5.23 -11.07 12.40
N PRO A 118 5.13 -12.34 11.95
CA PRO A 118 5.53 -12.73 10.60
C PRO A 118 4.64 -12.13 9.51
N THR A 119 3.44 -11.65 9.85
CA THR A 119 2.48 -11.01 8.96
C THR A 119 2.45 -9.48 9.08
N PHE A 120 3.46 -8.89 9.73
CA PHE A 120 3.57 -7.44 9.86
C PHE A 120 3.61 -6.76 8.47
N PRO A 121 2.78 -5.72 8.23
CA PRO A 121 2.73 -5.02 6.95
C PRO A 121 3.85 -3.98 6.84
N ALA A 122 5.03 -4.41 6.38
CA ALA A 122 6.08 -3.46 5.99
C ALA A 122 5.70 -2.82 4.65
N GLY A 123 5.90 -1.52 4.48
CA GLY A 123 5.44 -0.80 3.29
C GLY A 123 6.47 0.11 2.67
N PHE A 124 6.00 1.04 1.84
CA PHE A 124 6.85 1.97 1.13
C PHE A 124 7.68 2.81 2.10
N MET A 125 8.99 2.97 1.81
CA MET A 125 9.99 3.70 2.60
C MET A 125 10.34 3.13 3.98
N ASP A 126 9.77 2.01 4.39
CA ASP A 126 10.19 1.35 5.63
C ASP A 126 11.61 0.77 5.47
N VAL A 127 12.38 0.84 6.57
CA VAL A 127 13.72 0.26 6.66
C VAL A 127 13.63 -1.05 7.45
N ILE A 128 14.14 -2.14 6.87
CA ILE A 128 14.22 -3.46 7.49
C ILE A 128 15.69 -3.78 7.71
N THR A 129 16.05 -3.99 8.98
CA THR A 129 17.41 -4.33 9.41
C THR A 129 17.45 -5.76 9.93
N ILE A 130 18.44 -6.53 9.49
CA ILE A 130 18.72 -7.87 10.00
C ILE A 130 20.05 -7.81 10.76
N GLU A 131 19.98 -7.87 12.09
CA GLU A 131 21.15 -7.61 12.93
C GLU A 131 22.27 -8.64 12.73
N ARG A 132 21.90 -9.91 12.56
CA ARG A 132 22.87 -11.01 12.45
C ARG A 132 23.71 -10.95 11.18
N THR A 133 23.14 -10.46 10.08
CA THR A 133 23.86 -10.32 8.81
C THR A 133 24.41 -8.91 8.60
N GLY A 134 24.03 -7.95 9.44
CA GLY A 134 24.38 -6.53 9.27
C GLY A 134 23.76 -5.89 8.03
N GLU A 135 22.79 -6.53 7.39
CA GLU A 135 22.19 -6.02 6.15
C GLU A 135 20.99 -5.13 6.44
N ASN A 136 20.97 -3.98 5.77
CA ASN A 136 19.90 -3.01 5.80
C ASN A 136 19.18 -2.95 4.44
N PHE A 137 17.86 -2.94 4.50
CA PHE A 137 17.01 -2.93 3.32
C PHE A 137 15.98 -1.81 3.40
N ARG A 138 15.75 -1.11 2.29
CA ARG A 138 14.60 -0.21 2.14
C ARG A 138 13.61 -0.78 1.15
N LEU A 139 12.34 -0.72 1.51
CA LEU A 139 11.24 -1.10 0.61
C LEU A 139 10.89 0.07 -0.30
N ILE A 140 11.23 -0.07 -1.59
CA ILE A 140 10.96 0.92 -2.63
C ILE A 140 10.23 0.23 -3.78
N TYR A 141 9.49 0.98 -4.59
CA TYR A 141 8.89 0.45 -5.81
C TYR A 141 9.89 0.40 -6.96
N ASP A 142 9.84 -0.69 -7.72
CA ASP A 142 10.43 -0.80 -9.05
C ASP A 142 9.46 -0.22 -10.10
N THR A 143 9.98 0.16 -11.26
CA THR A 143 9.28 0.69 -12.46
C THR A 143 8.13 -0.21 -12.96
N LYS A 144 8.17 -1.51 -12.61
CA LYS A 144 7.11 -2.49 -12.87
C LYS A 144 6.00 -2.49 -11.80
N GLY A 145 6.05 -1.60 -10.82
CA GLY A 145 5.06 -1.48 -9.77
C GLY A 145 5.14 -2.57 -8.68
N ARG A 146 6.35 -3.10 -8.44
CA ARG A 146 6.59 -4.16 -7.45
C ARG A 146 7.46 -3.62 -6.33
N PHE A 147 7.29 -4.13 -5.11
CA PHE A 147 8.30 -3.90 -4.08
C PHE A 147 9.62 -4.56 -4.49
N THR A 148 10.67 -3.76 -4.54
CA THR A 148 12.05 -4.21 -4.66
C THR A 148 12.72 -4.09 -3.30
N ILE A 149 13.59 -5.05 -3.01
CA ILE A 149 14.42 -5.04 -1.82
C ILE A 149 15.68 -4.29 -2.19
N HIS A 150 15.76 -3.03 -1.80
CA HIS A 150 16.92 -2.20 -2.06
C HIS A 150 17.87 -2.29 -0.87
N ARG A 151 19.08 -2.82 -1.08
CA ARG A 151 20.15 -2.80 -0.07
C ARG A 151 20.62 -1.37 0.12
N ILE A 152 20.75 -0.94 1.36
CA ILE A 152 21.19 0.42 1.74
C ILE A 152 22.36 0.35 2.70
N THR A 153 23.08 1.45 2.85
CA THR A 153 24.15 1.61 3.84
C THR A 153 23.59 1.92 5.22
N ASP A 154 24.40 1.75 6.26
CA ASP A 154 23.99 1.97 7.65
C ASP A 154 23.61 3.43 7.93
N ASP A 155 24.28 4.39 7.30
CA ASP A 155 23.94 5.81 7.44
C ASP A 155 22.58 6.15 6.84
N GLU A 156 22.23 5.51 5.72
CA GLU A 156 20.92 5.66 5.11
C GLU A 156 19.84 4.92 5.91
N ALA A 157 20.20 3.85 6.61
CA ALA A 157 19.28 3.08 7.44
C ALA A 157 18.82 3.82 8.71
N LYS A 158 19.58 4.82 9.17
CA LYS A 158 19.23 5.65 10.34
C LYS A 158 18.00 6.53 10.10
N TYR A 159 17.67 6.84 8.86
CA TYR A 159 16.53 7.70 8.54
C TYR A 159 15.57 7.08 7.53
N LYS A 160 14.36 7.64 7.48
CA LYS A 160 13.42 7.40 6.40
C LYS A 160 12.65 8.65 6.01
N LEU A 161 12.09 8.63 4.81
CA LEU A 161 11.18 9.68 4.37
C LEU A 161 9.74 9.29 4.67
N ALA A 162 8.95 10.26 5.12
CA ALA A 162 7.53 10.07 5.36
C ALA A 162 6.72 11.22 4.77
N LYS A 163 5.76 10.91 3.89
CA LYS A 163 4.82 11.90 3.36
C LYS A 163 3.80 12.30 4.42
N VAL A 164 3.56 13.60 4.55
CA VAL A 164 2.54 14.19 5.42
C VAL A 164 1.17 14.05 4.74
N LYS A 165 0.24 13.39 5.43
CA LYS A 165 -1.12 13.12 4.94
C LYS A 165 -2.12 14.15 5.43
N ARG A 166 -1.95 14.65 6.65
CA ARG A 166 -2.80 15.71 7.24
C ARG A 166 -2.04 16.44 8.33
N VAL A 167 -2.35 17.72 8.48
CA VAL A 167 -1.92 18.58 9.58
C VAL A 167 -3.19 19.07 10.28
N GLN A 168 -3.26 18.93 11.59
CA GLN A 168 -4.44 19.27 12.39
C GLN A 168 -4.02 19.84 13.74
N VAL A 169 -4.91 20.61 14.36
CA VAL A 169 -4.73 21.11 15.72
C VAL A 169 -5.49 20.20 16.68
N GLY A 170 -4.79 19.68 17.68
CA GLY A 170 -5.34 18.79 18.70
C GLY A 170 -5.94 19.55 19.88
N LYS A 171 -6.28 18.79 20.93
CA LYS A 171 -6.71 19.37 22.20
C LYS A 171 -5.62 20.30 22.74
N LYS A 172 -6.04 21.38 23.42
CA LYS A 172 -5.15 22.42 23.97
C LYS A 172 -4.34 23.20 22.91
N GLY A 173 -4.81 23.26 21.66
CA GLY A 173 -4.17 24.04 20.60
C GLY A 173 -2.86 23.45 20.09
N ILE A 174 -2.53 22.19 20.41
CA ILE A 174 -1.26 21.56 20.02
C ILE A 174 -1.33 21.10 18.56
N PRO A 175 -0.53 21.67 17.63
CA PRO A 175 -0.51 21.18 16.25
C PRO A 175 0.15 19.80 16.17
N PHE A 176 -0.41 18.93 15.35
CA PHE A 176 0.16 17.63 15.03
C PHE A 176 0.00 17.31 13.55
N MET A 177 0.96 16.58 13.00
CA MET A 177 0.88 16.03 11.66
C MET A 177 0.81 14.51 11.69
N VAL A 178 0.15 13.95 10.69
CA VAL A 178 0.04 12.50 10.49
C VAL A 178 0.65 12.12 9.17
N THR A 179 1.51 11.12 9.21
CA THR A 179 2.25 10.60 8.06
C THR A 179 1.54 9.44 7.38
N HIS A 180 2.00 9.07 6.19
CA HIS A 180 1.44 7.97 5.41
C HIS A 180 1.56 6.58 6.07
N ASP A 181 2.58 6.36 6.88
CA ASP A 181 2.80 5.14 7.71
C ASP A 181 2.07 5.22 9.07
N GLY A 182 1.21 6.21 9.25
CA GLY A 182 0.34 6.32 10.43
C GLY A 182 1.02 6.86 11.69
N ARG A 183 2.27 7.33 11.61
CA ARG A 183 2.93 8.00 12.75
C ARG A 183 2.39 9.41 12.92
N THR A 184 2.33 9.87 14.17
CA THR A 184 1.92 11.23 14.53
C THR A 184 3.07 11.98 15.17
N TYR A 185 3.33 13.19 14.69
CA TYR A 185 4.37 14.08 15.21
C TYR A 185 3.69 15.33 15.75
N ARG A 186 4.01 15.69 17.00
CA ARG A 186 3.50 16.89 17.67
C ARG A 186 4.50 18.03 17.47
N TYR A 187 4.00 19.27 17.44
CA TYR A 187 4.79 20.47 17.22
C TYR A 187 5.63 20.42 15.93
N PRO A 188 5.02 20.15 14.76
CA PRO A 188 5.73 20.28 13.48
C PRO A 188 6.09 21.76 13.22
N ASP A 189 7.12 22.00 12.41
CA ASP A 189 7.42 23.33 11.89
C ASP A 189 6.19 23.86 11.12
N PRO A 190 5.74 25.11 11.37
CA PRO A 190 4.61 25.72 10.66
C PRO A 190 4.72 25.74 9.13
N LYS A 191 5.94 25.64 8.59
CA LYS A 191 6.22 25.59 7.14
C LYS A 191 5.84 24.26 6.51
N ILE A 192 5.59 23.21 7.29
CA ILE A 192 5.25 21.87 6.79
C ILE A 192 3.76 21.82 6.45
N SER A 193 3.47 21.51 5.19
CA SER A 193 2.13 21.43 4.64
C SER A 193 1.74 20.01 4.23
N VAL A 194 0.50 19.82 3.79
CA VAL A 194 0.00 18.51 3.35
C VAL A 194 0.63 18.13 2.01
N ASN A 195 1.03 16.87 1.87
CA ASN A 195 1.78 16.28 0.75
C ASN A 195 3.28 16.54 0.72
N ASP A 196 3.80 17.38 1.62
CA ASP A 196 5.24 17.50 1.85
C ASP A 196 5.80 16.19 2.41
N THR A 197 7.11 16.02 2.29
CA THR A 197 7.80 14.84 2.80
C THR A 197 8.79 15.23 3.87
N ILE A 198 8.70 14.58 5.02
CA ILE A 198 9.61 14.81 6.15
C ILE A 198 10.67 13.72 6.20
N LYS A 199 11.90 14.11 6.55
CA LYS A 199 12.97 13.19 6.91
C LYS A 199 12.90 12.92 8.40
N VAL A 200 12.71 11.66 8.75
CA VAL A 200 12.57 11.19 10.13
C VAL A 200 13.82 10.39 10.48
N ASP A 201 14.46 10.77 11.58
CA ASP A 201 15.45 9.92 12.23
C ASP A 201 14.76 8.80 13.00
N LEU A 202 15.14 7.55 12.74
CA LEU A 202 14.50 6.37 13.30
C LEU A 202 14.90 6.10 14.75
N GLU A 203 16.07 6.57 15.18
CA GLU A 203 16.54 6.42 16.56
C GLU A 203 15.78 7.36 17.48
N THR A 204 15.86 8.66 17.22
CA THR A 204 15.20 9.68 18.05
C THR A 204 13.71 9.81 17.76
N ASN A 205 13.23 9.31 16.61
CA ASN A 205 11.88 9.53 16.10
C ASN A 205 11.52 11.02 16.01
N LYS A 206 12.50 11.88 15.74
CA LYS A 206 12.32 13.31 15.48
C LYS A 206 12.44 13.60 14.00
N VAL A 207 11.84 14.71 13.59
CA VAL A 207 11.93 15.24 12.23
C VAL A 207 13.22 16.03 12.13
N THR A 208 14.06 15.69 11.16
CA THR A 208 15.36 16.32 10.94
C THR A 208 15.31 17.36 9.83
N ASP A 209 14.57 17.06 8.76
CA ASP A 209 14.49 17.90 7.57
C ASP A 209 13.12 17.76 6.89
N ASN A 210 12.75 18.71 6.03
CA ASN A 210 11.50 18.69 5.29
C ASN A 210 11.69 19.10 3.82
N ILE A 211 11.08 18.33 2.93
CA ILE A 211 11.09 18.55 1.49
C ILE A 211 9.70 19.02 1.08
N LYS A 212 9.62 20.24 0.53
CA LYS A 212 8.35 20.82 0.07
C LYS A 212 7.84 20.13 -1.20
N PHE A 213 6.53 19.99 -1.28
CA PHE A 213 5.82 19.58 -2.48
C PHE A 213 5.64 20.79 -3.40
N ASP A 214 6.65 21.05 -4.21
CA ASP A 214 6.67 22.15 -5.17
C ASP A 214 7.20 21.70 -6.54
N VAL A 215 6.99 22.56 -7.55
CA VAL A 215 7.51 22.38 -8.90
C VAL A 215 9.04 22.39 -8.86
N GLY A 216 9.67 21.52 -9.65
CA GLY A 216 11.12 21.37 -9.72
C GLY A 216 11.69 20.30 -8.78
N ASN A 217 10.91 19.77 -7.83
CA ASN A 217 11.37 18.72 -6.93
C ASN A 217 11.18 17.31 -7.50
N LEU A 218 12.03 16.39 -7.07
CA LEU A 218 12.03 15.00 -7.52
C LEU A 218 10.97 14.20 -6.75
N ALA A 219 10.13 13.48 -7.47
CA ALA A 219 9.09 12.65 -6.86
C ALA A 219 9.00 11.26 -7.47
N MET A 220 8.63 10.30 -6.62
CA MET A 220 8.31 8.93 -6.99
C MET A 220 6.79 8.72 -6.98
N VAL A 221 6.28 7.97 -7.94
CA VAL A 221 4.88 7.56 -7.97
C VAL A 221 4.68 6.28 -7.15
N THR A 222 3.77 6.32 -6.18
CA THR A 222 3.49 5.21 -5.27
C THR A 222 2.29 4.35 -5.67
N GLY A 223 1.49 4.77 -6.66
CA GLY A 223 0.28 4.06 -7.06
C GLY A 223 -0.22 4.38 -8.48
N GLY A 224 -1.11 3.53 -8.99
CA GLY A 224 -1.65 3.62 -10.35
C GLY A 224 -0.74 3.01 -11.42
N ARG A 225 -1.00 3.32 -12.70
CA ARG A 225 -0.28 2.74 -13.86
C ARG A 225 1.21 3.14 -13.92
N ASN A 226 1.53 4.32 -13.38
CA ASN A 226 2.87 4.90 -13.39
C ASN A 226 3.67 4.58 -12.10
N MET A 227 3.21 3.64 -11.28
CA MET A 227 3.86 3.25 -10.02
C MET A 227 5.33 2.85 -10.21
N GLY A 228 6.20 3.36 -9.34
CA GLY A 228 7.64 3.15 -9.37
C GLY A 228 8.42 4.02 -10.36
N ARG A 229 7.74 4.91 -11.11
CA ARG A 229 8.41 5.94 -11.92
C ARG A 229 8.90 7.09 -11.06
N VAL A 230 10.02 7.68 -11.44
CA VAL A 230 10.66 8.80 -10.75
C VAL A 230 10.92 9.93 -11.74
N GLY A 231 10.37 11.09 -11.45
CA GLY A 231 10.50 12.28 -12.28
C GLY A 231 10.44 13.57 -11.49
N VAL A 232 10.84 14.65 -12.14
CA VAL A 232 10.74 16.01 -11.60
C VAL A 232 9.31 16.51 -11.82
N ILE A 233 8.74 17.18 -10.82
CA ILE A 233 7.42 17.80 -10.92
C ILE A 233 7.53 19.03 -11.83
N GLU A 234 6.80 19.06 -12.94
CA GLU A 234 6.79 20.21 -13.87
C GLU A 234 5.60 21.12 -13.63
N HIS A 235 4.40 20.55 -13.52
CA HIS A 235 3.17 21.33 -13.43
C HIS A 235 2.15 20.66 -12.52
N ARG A 236 1.44 21.48 -11.75
CA ARG A 236 0.32 21.06 -10.92
C ARG A 236 -0.97 21.67 -11.46
N GLU A 237 -1.81 20.82 -12.03
CA GLU A 237 -3.15 21.19 -12.47
C GLU A 237 -4.14 21.04 -11.31
N ARG A 238 -4.77 22.14 -10.93
CA ARG A 238 -5.76 22.17 -9.84
C ARG A 238 -7.17 22.08 -10.42
N HIS A 239 -7.95 21.13 -9.92
CA HIS A 239 -9.35 20.99 -10.27
C HIS A 239 -10.22 21.20 -9.04
N ILE A 240 -11.01 22.28 -9.04
CA ILE A 240 -11.91 22.60 -7.94
C ILE A 240 -12.99 21.52 -7.85
N GLY A 241 -13.11 20.87 -6.69
CA GLY A 241 -14.04 19.76 -6.47
C GLY A 241 -13.58 18.41 -7.06
N GLY A 242 -12.44 18.38 -7.75
CA GLY A 242 -11.86 17.19 -8.36
C GLY A 242 -10.55 16.74 -7.69
N PHE A 243 -9.90 15.76 -8.31
CA PHE A 243 -8.55 15.37 -7.92
C PHE A 243 -7.53 16.19 -8.69
N ASP A 244 -6.63 16.87 -7.97
CA ASP A 244 -5.48 17.54 -8.58
C ASP A 244 -4.60 16.54 -9.36
N LEU A 245 -4.20 16.95 -10.56
CA LEU A 245 -3.28 16.23 -11.42
C LEU A 245 -1.89 16.86 -11.35
N ILE A 246 -0.88 16.01 -11.37
CA ILE A 246 0.53 16.42 -11.36
C ILE A 246 1.19 15.84 -12.58
N HIS A 247 1.80 16.72 -13.37
CA HIS A 247 2.64 16.36 -14.50
C HIS A 247 4.09 16.22 -14.03
N LEU A 248 4.66 15.06 -14.34
CA LEU A 248 6.02 14.67 -13.99
C LEU A 248 6.80 14.38 -15.27
N LYS A 249 8.09 14.70 -15.26
CA LYS A 249 9.03 14.35 -16.33
C LYS A 249 10.16 13.49 -15.79
N ASP A 250 10.31 12.30 -16.38
CA ASP A 250 11.43 11.42 -16.07
C ASP A 250 12.75 12.01 -16.61
N SER A 251 13.90 11.49 -16.16
CA SER A 251 15.22 11.95 -16.62
C SER A 251 15.49 11.78 -18.12
N VAL A 252 14.80 10.85 -18.78
CA VAL A 252 14.86 10.63 -20.24
C VAL A 252 13.97 11.62 -21.01
N GLY A 253 13.13 12.38 -20.31
CA GLY A 253 12.24 13.38 -20.90
C GLY A 253 10.82 12.89 -21.17
N HIS A 254 10.48 11.64 -20.83
CA HIS A 254 9.10 11.17 -20.90
C HIS A 254 8.22 11.88 -19.87
N GLN A 255 7.15 12.51 -20.34
CA GLN A 255 6.14 13.14 -19.49
C GLN A 255 4.99 12.19 -19.18
N PHE A 256 4.44 12.31 -17.98
CA PHE A 256 3.27 11.55 -17.56
C PHE A 256 2.56 12.26 -16.41
N ALA A 257 1.26 11.98 -16.25
CA ALA A 257 0.44 12.58 -15.20
C ALA A 257 -0.02 11.54 -14.17
N THR A 258 -0.18 11.98 -12.93
CA THR A 258 -0.78 11.19 -11.84
C THR A 258 -1.56 12.07 -10.88
N ARG A 259 -2.45 11.47 -10.07
CA ARG A 259 -3.16 12.18 -9.00
C ARG A 259 -2.20 12.55 -7.86
N ILE A 260 -2.48 13.67 -7.18
CA ILE A 260 -1.70 14.15 -6.02
C ILE A 260 -1.50 13.13 -4.90
N GLY A 261 -2.48 12.26 -4.67
CA GLY A 261 -2.37 11.21 -3.66
C GLY A 261 -1.24 10.21 -3.94
N ASN A 262 -0.93 9.96 -5.21
CA ASN A 262 0.03 8.94 -5.65
C ASN A 262 1.45 9.49 -5.80
N VAL A 263 1.68 10.79 -5.58
CA VAL A 263 3.00 11.41 -5.71
C VAL A 263 3.67 11.49 -4.35
N PHE A 264 4.94 11.10 -4.27
CA PHE A 264 5.74 11.15 -3.05
C PHE A 264 7.05 11.86 -3.36
N VAL A 265 7.33 12.99 -2.72
CA VAL A 265 8.55 13.76 -2.97
C VAL A 265 9.72 13.06 -2.30
N ILE A 266 10.79 12.83 -3.05
CA ILE A 266 11.96 12.06 -2.58
C ILE A 266 13.23 12.90 -2.56
N GLY A 267 13.22 14.12 -3.07
CA GLY A 267 14.40 14.96 -3.12
C GLY A 267 14.12 16.37 -3.62
N GLU A 268 15.11 17.24 -3.42
CA GLU A 268 15.11 18.62 -3.91
C GLU A 268 15.80 18.71 -5.26
N GLY A 269 15.18 19.42 -6.21
CA GLY A 269 15.70 19.51 -7.56
C GLY A 269 15.83 18.12 -8.22
N SER A 270 17.04 17.82 -8.70
CA SER A 270 17.38 16.52 -9.30
C SER A 270 18.02 15.54 -8.31
N ARG A 271 18.32 15.96 -7.08
CA ARG A 271 19.07 15.16 -6.10
C ARG A 271 18.12 14.39 -5.19
N PRO A 272 18.06 13.04 -5.27
CA PRO A 272 17.27 12.26 -4.34
C PRO A 272 17.92 12.24 -2.95
N TYR A 273 17.09 12.30 -1.90
CA TYR A 273 17.53 12.10 -0.52
C TYR A 273 17.71 10.63 -0.17
N VAL A 274 17.33 9.73 -1.09
CA VAL A 274 17.34 8.29 -0.90
C VAL A 274 17.94 7.59 -2.12
N SER A 275 18.64 6.50 -1.88
CA SER A 275 19.17 5.66 -2.95
C SER A 275 18.03 5.05 -3.77
N LEU A 276 18.17 5.14 -5.09
CA LEU A 276 17.16 4.66 -6.03
C LEU A 276 17.52 3.24 -6.52
N PRO A 277 16.51 2.38 -6.73
CA PRO A 277 16.75 1.05 -7.25
C PRO A 277 17.25 1.08 -8.70
N ARG A 278 17.72 -0.09 -9.17
CA ARG A 278 18.23 -0.27 -10.54
C ARG A 278 17.26 0.31 -11.57
N GLY A 279 17.78 1.16 -12.46
CA GLY A 279 16.98 1.86 -13.47
C GLY A 279 16.49 3.25 -13.04
N LYS A 280 16.78 3.69 -11.81
CA LYS A 280 16.51 5.06 -11.31
C LYS A 280 15.07 5.55 -11.52
N GLY A 281 14.10 4.62 -11.58
CA GLY A 281 12.70 4.95 -11.81
C GLY A 281 12.33 5.29 -13.26
N VAL A 282 13.22 5.06 -14.24
CA VAL A 282 12.90 5.26 -15.66
C VAL A 282 12.20 4.02 -16.21
N LYS A 283 10.95 4.18 -16.65
CA LYS A 283 10.19 3.10 -17.28
C LYS A 283 10.39 3.13 -18.80
N LEU A 284 11.18 2.18 -19.29
CA LEU A 284 11.40 1.96 -20.71
C LEU A 284 10.13 1.44 -21.40
N SER A 285 10.03 1.68 -22.70
CA SER A 285 9.00 1.07 -23.53
C SER A 285 9.20 -0.44 -23.68
N ILE A 286 8.16 -1.15 -24.12
CA ILE A 286 8.21 -2.62 -24.30
C ILE A 286 9.27 -3.02 -25.34
N ALA A 287 9.42 -2.21 -26.41
CA ALA A 287 10.42 -2.43 -27.44
C ALA A 287 11.85 -2.26 -26.87
N GLU A 288 12.08 -1.17 -26.14
CA GLU A 288 13.38 -0.90 -25.51
C GLU A 288 13.75 -1.98 -24.47
N GLU A 289 12.80 -2.44 -23.65
CA GLU A 289 13.04 -3.55 -22.72
C GLU A 289 13.43 -4.84 -23.47
N ARG A 290 12.75 -5.14 -24.58
CA ARG A 290 13.03 -6.32 -25.41
C ARG A 290 14.43 -6.24 -26.00
N ASP A 291 14.79 -5.11 -26.58
CA ASP A 291 16.07 -4.93 -27.27
C ASP A 291 17.22 -4.95 -26.26
N LYS A 292 17.04 -4.31 -25.09
CA LYS A 292 17.99 -4.40 -23.98
C LYS A 292 18.17 -5.83 -23.47
N ARG A 293 17.09 -6.62 -23.41
CA ARG A 293 17.17 -8.03 -23.00
C ARG A 293 17.91 -8.88 -24.03
N ARG A 294 17.67 -8.66 -25.32
CA ARG A 294 18.38 -9.37 -26.41
C ARG A 294 19.86 -9.02 -26.42
N ALA A 295 20.20 -7.74 -26.26
CA ALA A 295 21.59 -7.29 -26.16
C ALA A 295 22.30 -7.92 -24.95
N ALA A 296 21.66 -7.96 -23.79
CA ALA A 296 22.22 -8.61 -22.60
C ALA A 296 22.41 -10.12 -22.78
N ALA A 297 21.47 -10.81 -23.45
CA ALA A 297 21.58 -12.24 -23.75
C ALA A 297 22.70 -12.53 -24.76
N ALA A 298 22.83 -11.71 -25.81
CA ALA A 298 23.90 -11.82 -26.80
C ALA A 298 25.28 -11.57 -26.16
N ALA A 299 25.39 -10.56 -25.29
CA ALA A 299 26.62 -10.28 -24.56
C ALA A 299 27.02 -11.45 -23.63
N ALA A 300 26.05 -12.04 -22.91
CA ALA A 300 26.30 -13.20 -22.06
C ALA A 300 26.71 -14.45 -22.86
N ALA A 301 26.15 -14.62 -24.06
CA ALA A 301 26.52 -15.70 -24.97
C ALA A 301 27.90 -15.51 -25.60
N ALA A 302 28.35 -14.26 -25.80
CA ALA A 302 29.68 -13.95 -26.32
C ALA A 302 30.80 -14.01 -25.26
N SER A 303 30.44 -13.98 -23.97
CA SER A 303 31.38 -14.12 -22.85
C SER A 303 31.61 -15.57 -22.39
N HIS A 304 30.90 -16.52 -23.00
CA HIS A 304 31.06 -17.96 -22.81
C HIS A 304 31.76 -18.56 -24.02
#